data_AF-A0A5P6VLJ8-F1
#
_entry.id   AF-A0A5P6VLJ8-F1
#
_cell.length_a   1.000
_cell.length_b   1.000
_cell.length_c   1.000
_cell.angle_alpha   90.00
_cell.angle_beta   90.00
_cell.angle_gamma   90.00
#
_symmetry.space_group_name_H-M   'P 1'
#
loop_
_entity.id
_entity.type
_entity.pdbx_description
1 polymer ?
#
loop_
_entity_poly.entity_id
_entity_poly.type
_entity_poly.pdbx_seq_one_letter_code
_entity_poly.pdbx_strand_id
1 'polypeptide(L)'
;MTLFDEYIASNNMTGALLIGRNSLNKNPGDKEIFCKYTDLLLSLAEKLPSLKERKNFANQAGVTLAFFEENAELSTEVIELIMKYRKRIGIVAESIDAEDRSIMQAQYENTKAENTDVIKKLYQEKEKLEKANNQNELDAVLIEIGTLDSALDHEYLTDEQKNHYDMLNREYTELISKKMGEIEKKNNIAYNKDAVDSFNKAFHSFKADEGKYKNQSQLFNLVSTTLFAYDAGKLFNESLIYYNHVYSYIFSKLDDDGKLALTRFSIECERKLG
;
A
#
# COMPACT_ATOMS: atom_id res chain seq x y z
N MET A 1 -13.11 -11.30 56.89
CA MET A 1 -13.45 -10.08 56.13
C MET A 1 -12.52 -8.90 56.41
N THR A 2 -11.98 -8.76 57.63
CA THR A 2 -10.98 -7.70 57.97
C THR A 2 -9.81 -7.59 56.99
N LEU A 3 -9.14 -8.69 56.64
CA LEU A 3 -8.02 -8.65 55.69
C LEU A 3 -8.44 -8.29 54.25
N PHE A 4 -9.66 -8.62 53.84
CA PHE A 4 -10.19 -8.23 52.53
C PHE A 4 -10.44 -6.72 52.47
N ASP A 5 -11.08 -6.18 53.51
CA ASP A 5 -11.41 -4.77 53.63
C ASP A 5 -10.12 -3.91 53.75
N GLU A 6 -9.09 -4.40 54.45
CA GLU A 6 -7.77 -3.78 54.53
C GLU A 6 -7.08 -3.64 53.17
N TYR A 7 -7.13 -4.70 52.34
CA TYR A 7 -6.51 -4.69 51.01
C TYR A 7 -7.27 -3.80 50.02
N ILE A 8 -8.60 -3.68 50.14
CA ILE A 8 -9.37 -2.68 49.40
C ILE A 8 -8.96 -1.28 49.83
N ALA A 9 -8.88 -1.02 51.14
CA ALA A 9 -8.50 0.29 51.69
C ALA A 9 -7.07 0.70 51.31
N SER A 10 -6.14 -0.25 51.17
CA SER A 10 -4.77 0.00 50.72
C SER A 10 -4.61 0.04 49.19
N ASN A 11 -5.72 0.06 48.44
CA ASN A 11 -5.75 0.00 46.97
C ASN A 11 -5.02 -1.22 46.35
N ASN A 12 -4.85 -2.31 47.10
CA ASN A 12 -4.23 -3.55 46.63
C ASN A 12 -5.30 -4.50 46.08
N MET A 13 -5.78 -4.19 44.87
CA MET A 13 -6.88 -4.91 44.23
C MET A 13 -6.54 -6.38 43.94
N THR A 14 -5.31 -6.70 43.55
CA THR A 14 -4.89 -8.08 43.30
C THR A 14 -4.95 -8.94 44.56
N GLY A 15 -4.49 -8.40 45.70
CA GLY A 15 -4.59 -9.10 46.97
C GLY A 15 -6.02 -9.22 47.47
N ALA A 16 -6.84 -8.16 47.32
CA ALA A 16 -8.27 -8.21 47.64
C ALA A 16 -9.01 -9.29 46.82
N LEU A 17 -8.74 -9.39 45.52
CA LEU A 17 -9.32 -10.41 44.64
C LEU A 17 -8.93 -11.83 45.07
N LEU A 18 -7.65 -12.05 45.41
CA LEU A 18 -7.18 -13.35 45.88
C LEU A 18 -7.84 -13.76 47.20
N ILE A 19 -7.91 -12.83 48.16
CA ILE A 19 -8.52 -13.06 49.47
C ILE A 19 -10.02 -13.32 49.32
N GLY A 20 -10.72 -12.51 48.51
CA GLY A 20 -12.16 -12.66 48.27
C GLY A 20 -12.48 -14.02 47.65
N ARG A 21 -11.75 -14.40 46.58
CA ARG A 21 -11.91 -15.71 45.94
C ARG A 21 -11.63 -16.87 46.90
N ASN A 22 -10.53 -16.80 47.66
CA ASN A 22 -10.18 -17.86 48.61
C ASN A 22 -11.20 -17.99 49.74
N SER A 23 -11.71 -16.86 50.22
CA SER A 23 -12.70 -16.82 51.30
C SER A 23 -14.03 -17.42 50.86
N LEU A 24 -14.48 -17.11 49.63
CA LEU A 24 -15.70 -17.68 49.07
C LEU A 24 -15.54 -19.18 48.83
N ASN A 25 -14.41 -19.63 48.28
CA ASN A 25 -14.17 -21.06 48.08
C ASN A 25 -14.20 -21.88 49.40
N LYS A 26 -13.79 -21.26 50.52
CA LYS A 26 -13.83 -21.90 51.84
C LYS A 26 -15.24 -21.92 52.44
N ASN A 27 -16.05 -20.91 52.14
CA ASN A 27 -17.40 -20.74 52.66
C ASN A 27 -18.37 -20.36 51.52
N PRO A 28 -18.74 -21.30 50.65
CA PRO A 28 -19.39 -21.00 49.37
C PRO A 28 -20.83 -20.51 49.49
N GLY A 29 -21.52 -20.82 50.60
CA GLY A 29 -22.87 -20.33 50.90
C GLY A 29 -22.92 -19.06 51.77
N ASP A 30 -21.78 -18.45 52.10
CA ASP A 30 -21.74 -17.26 52.96
C ASP A 30 -22.16 -16.00 52.18
N LYS A 31 -23.29 -15.42 52.59
CA LYS A 31 -23.89 -14.22 51.96
C LYS A 31 -22.96 -13.00 52.02
N GLU A 32 -22.25 -12.78 53.13
CA GLU A 32 -21.44 -11.58 53.32
C GLU A 32 -20.20 -11.64 52.42
N ILE A 33 -19.53 -12.79 52.41
CA ILE A 33 -18.36 -13.04 51.56
C ILE A 33 -18.74 -12.92 50.09
N PHE A 34 -19.86 -13.53 49.69
CA PHE A 34 -20.40 -13.43 48.33
C PHE A 34 -20.66 -11.98 47.93
N CYS A 35 -21.39 -11.21 48.73
CA CYS A 35 -21.73 -9.82 48.43
C CYS A 35 -20.47 -8.98 48.24
N LYS A 36 -19.54 -8.99 49.21
CA LYS A 36 -18.34 -8.13 49.14
C LYS A 36 -17.43 -8.49 47.97
N TYR A 37 -17.22 -9.78 47.72
CA TYR A 37 -16.36 -10.20 46.60
C TYR A 37 -17.01 -9.89 45.25
N THR A 38 -18.31 -10.18 45.09
CA THR A 38 -19.04 -9.89 43.86
C THR A 38 -19.17 -8.38 43.60
N ASP A 39 -19.36 -7.57 44.64
CA ASP A 39 -19.37 -6.11 44.52
C ASP A 39 -18.02 -5.55 44.07
N LEU A 40 -16.91 -6.11 44.56
CA LEU A 40 -15.58 -5.74 44.07
C LEU A 40 -15.42 -6.07 42.58
N LEU A 41 -15.79 -7.28 42.17
CA LEU A 41 -15.73 -7.70 40.77
C LEU A 41 -16.57 -6.79 39.86
N LEU A 42 -17.80 -6.47 40.28
CA LEU A 42 -18.69 -5.57 39.55
C LEU A 42 -18.15 -4.15 39.50
N SER A 43 -17.59 -3.62 40.59
CA SER A 43 -16.94 -2.30 40.58
C SER A 43 -15.76 -2.24 39.60
N LEU A 44 -14.99 -3.31 39.46
CA LEU A 44 -13.89 -3.38 38.49
C LEU A 44 -14.43 -3.49 37.05
N ALA A 45 -15.48 -4.30 36.85
CA ALA A 45 -16.17 -4.41 35.56
C ALA A 45 -16.83 -3.09 35.10
N GLU A 46 -17.23 -2.24 36.03
CA GLU A 46 -17.83 -0.93 35.75
C GLU A 46 -16.77 0.16 35.46
N LYS A 47 -15.61 0.14 36.12
CA LYS A 47 -14.72 1.32 36.19
C LYS A 47 -13.38 1.19 35.46
N LEU A 48 -12.92 -0.02 35.14
CA LEU A 48 -11.60 -0.18 34.54
C LEU A 48 -11.57 0.38 33.11
N PRO A 49 -10.45 1.00 32.67
CA PRO A 49 -10.37 1.56 31.32
C PRO A 49 -10.35 0.47 30.22
N SER A 50 -9.84 -0.72 30.54
CA SER A 50 -9.74 -1.82 29.58
C SER A 50 -11.05 -2.59 29.47
N LEU A 51 -11.66 -2.55 28.29
CA LEU A 51 -12.89 -3.29 27.99
C LEU A 51 -12.70 -4.82 28.15
N LYS A 52 -11.52 -5.33 27.78
CA LYS A 52 -11.18 -6.75 27.95
C LYS A 52 -11.15 -7.16 29.42
N GLU A 53 -10.56 -6.33 30.27
CA GLU A 53 -10.53 -6.58 31.72
C GLU A 53 -11.93 -6.48 32.31
N ARG A 54 -12.72 -5.47 31.90
CA ARG A 54 -14.11 -5.32 32.33
C ARG A 54 -14.96 -6.56 32.00
N LYS A 55 -14.87 -7.08 30.77
CA LYS A 55 -15.51 -8.34 30.35
C LYS A 55 -15.09 -9.51 31.23
N ASN A 56 -13.80 -9.64 31.51
CA ASN A 56 -13.29 -10.71 32.38
C ASN A 56 -13.87 -10.63 33.79
N PHE A 57 -13.96 -9.44 34.39
CA PHE A 57 -14.52 -9.27 35.73
C PHE A 57 -16.04 -9.48 35.78
N ALA A 58 -16.79 -9.03 34.76
CA ALA A 58 -18.21 -9.33 34.63
C ALA A 58 -18.46 -10.85 34.54
N ASN A 59 -17.66 -11.56 33.74
CA ASN A 59 -17.72 -13.02 33.63
C ASN A 59 -17.37 -13.71 34.96
N GLN A 60 -16.33 -13.23 35.67
CA GLN A 60 -15.99 -13.74 36.99
C GLN A 60 -17.11 -13.52 38.01
N ALA A 61 -17.81 -12.37 37.96
CA ALA A 61 -18.97 -12.11 38.80
C ALA A 61 -20.12 -13.09 38.48
N GLY A 62 -20.35 -13.40 37.20
CA GLY A 62 -21.29 -14.45 36.77
C GLY A 62 -20.94 -15.84 37.31
N VAL A 63 -19.68 -16.25 37.20
CA VAL A 63 -19.20 -17.52 37.77
C VAL A 63 -19.34 -17.55 39.29
N THR A 64 -19.04 -16.43 39.95
CA THR A 64 -19.16 -16.27 41.41
C THR A 64 -20.61 -16.40 41.86
N LEU A 65 -21.54 -15.79 41.12
CA LEU A 65 -22.97 -15.92 41.36
C LEU A 65 -23.43 -17.37 41.19
N ALA A 66 -23.10 -18.04 40.07
CA ALA A 66 -23.47 -19.44 39.86
C ALA A 66 -22.94 -20.36 40.97
N PHE A 67 -21.69 -20.14 41.39
CA PHE A 67 -21.10 -20.91 42.49
C PHE A 67 -21.83 -20.68 43.82
N PHE A 68 -22.24 -19.45 44.13
CA PHE A 68 -23.06 -19.16 45.31
C PHE A 68 -24.46 -19.77 45.20
N GLU A 69 -25.11 -19.67 44.04
CA GLU A 69 -26.44 -20.26 43.76
C GLU A 69 -26.46 -21.77 44.01
N GLU A 70 -25.39 -22.48 43.66
CA GLU A 70 -25.26 -23.93 43.83
C GLU A 70 -25.02 -24.36 45.28
N ASN A 71 -24.46 -23.48 46.13
CA ASN A 71 -23.96 -23.85 47.46
C ASN A 71 -24.69 -23.16 48.63
N ALA A 72 -25.53 -22.16 48.37
CA ALA A 72 -26.27 -21.44 49.40
C ALA A 72 -27.52 -22.20 49.84
N GLU A 73 -27.85 -22.14 51.13
CA GLU A 73 -29.16 -22.59 51.63
C GLU A 73 -30.24 -21.63 51.14
N LEU A 74 -31.19 -22.14 50.35
CA LEU A 74 -32.21 -21.32 49.73
C LEU A 74 -33.27 -20.87 50.74
N SER A 75 -33.37 -19.56 50.91
CA SER A 75 -34.49 -18.87 51.56
C SER A 75 -35.01 -17.77 50.64
N THR A 76 -36.20 -17.23 50.91
CA THR A 76 -36.77 -16.12 50.13
C THR A 76 -35.79 -14.94 50.00
N GLU A 77 -35.11 -14.58 51.09
CA GLU A 77 -34.10 -13.52 51.09
C GLU A 77 -32.88 -13.83 50.21
N VAL A 78 -32.43 -15.09 50.20
CA VAL A 78 -31.30 -15.55 49.37
C VAL A 78 -31.68 -15.49 47.89
N ILE A 79 -32.90 -15.93 47.56
CA ILE A 79 -33.43 -15.88 46.20
C ILE A 79 -33.52 -14.44 45.71
N GLU A 80 -34.04 -13.53 46.53
CA GLU A 80 -34.10 -12.09 46.20
C GLU A 80 -32.71 -11.49 45.98
N LEU A 81 -31.73 -11.86 46.82
CA LEU A 81 -30.33 -11.44 46.68
C LEU A 81 -29.72 -11.95 45.36
N ILE A 82 -29.92 -13.23 45.04
CA ILE A 82 -29.48 -13.86 43.79
C ILE A 82 -30.07 -13.10 42.59
N MET A 83 -31.38 -12.85 42.60
CA MET A 83 -32.05 -12.13 41.53
C MET A 83 -31.51 -10.70 41.37
N LYS A 84 -31.21 -10.02 42.48
CA LYS A 84 -30.58 -8.69 42.48
C LYS A 84 -29.22 -8.71 41.80
N TYR A 85 -28.33 -9.64 42.18
CA TYR A 85 -27.00 -9.74 41.57
C TYR A 85 -27.05 -10.21 40.13
N ARG A 86 -27.94 -11.16 39.79
CA ARG A 86 -28.17 -11.58 38.40
C ARG A 86 -28.56 -10.41 37.51
N LYS A 87 -29.52 -9.59 37.97
CA LYS A 87 -29.92 -8.37 37.27
C LYS A 87 -28.76 -7.38 37.12
N ARG A 88 -27.98 -7.16 38.19
CA ARG A 88 -26.84 -6.24 38.15
C ARG A 88 -25.74 -6.71 37.20
N ILE A 89 -25.37 -7.99 37.23
CA ILE A 89 -24.41 -8.58 36.29
C ILE A 89 -24.91 -8.41 34.85
N GLY A 90 -26.20 -8.68 34.60
CA GLY A 90 -26.82 -8.47 33.29
C GLY A 90 -26.68 -7.03 32.79
N ILE A 91 -27.02 -6.04 33.62
CA ILE A 91 -26.88 -4.62 33.28
C ILE A 91 -25.44 -4.25 32.95
N VAL A 92 -24.47 -4.71 33.77
CA VAL A 92 -23.05 -4.42 33.54
C VAL A 92 -22.55 -5.06 32.25
N ALA A 93 -22.92 -6.32 31.99
CA ALA A 93 -22.56 -7.03 30.76
C ALA A 93 -23.17 -6.35 29.52
N GLU A 94 -24.46 -5.99 29.56
CA GLU A 94 -25.13 -5.28 28.47
C GLU A 94 -24.47 -3.93 28.17
N SER A 95 -24.08 -3.18 29.22
CA SER A 95 -23.36 -1.91 29.07
C SER A 95 -21.99 -2.10 28.41
N ILE A 96 -21.25 -3.14 28.79
CA ILE A 96 -19.94 -3.46 28.21
C ILE A 96 -20.10 -3.86 26.74
N ASP A 97 -21.08 -4.70 26.41
CA ASP A 97 -21.31 -5.14 25.04
C ASP A 97 -21.84 -4.02 24.14
N ALA A 98 -22.62 -3.08 24.68
CA ALA A 98 -23.04 -1.89 23.94
C ALA A 98 -21.86 -0.99 23.58
N GLU A 99 -20.93 -0.80 24.53
CA GLU A 99 -19.69 -0.05 24.30
C GLU A 99 -18.78 -0.75 23.27
N ASP A 100 -18.62 -2.07 23.37
CA ASP A 100 -17.87 -2.88 22.40
C ASP A 100 -18.42 -2.72 20.98
N ARG A 101 -19.75 -2.86 20.82
CA ARG A 101 -20.42 -2.65 19.53
C ARG A 101 -20.22 -1.23 19.01
N SER A 102 -20.26 -0.22 19.89
CA SER A 102 -20.03 1.18 19.49
C SER A 102 -18.61 1.40 19.00
N ILE A 103 -17.60 0.79 19.64
CA ILE A 103 -16.21 0.87 19.22
C ILE A 103 -16.02 0.19 17.86
N MET A 104 -16.56 -1.02 17.70
CA MET A 104 -16.49 -1.77 16.43
C MET A 104 -17.17 -1.01 15.28
N GLN A 105 -18.34 -0.40 15.54
CA GLN A 105 -19.02 0.41 14.54
C GLN A 105 -18.20 1.65 14.17
N ALA A 106 -17.62 2.35 15.16
CA ALA A 106 -16.79 3.52 14.89
C ALA A 106 -15.54 3.16 14.07
N GLN A 107 -14.90 2.03 14.35
CA GLN A 107 -13.79 1.51 13.56
C GLN A 107 -14.22 1.20 12.12
N TYR A 108 -15.35 0.51 11.96
CA TYR A 108 -15.91 0.19 10.64
C TYR A 108 -16.19 1.46 9.80
N GLU A 109 -16.83 2.47 10.39
CA GLU A 109 -17.09 3.74 9.70
C GLU A 109 -15.79 4.50 9.39
N ASN A 110 -14.78 4.42 10.25
CA ASN A 110 -13.48 5.02 10.00
C ASN A 110 -12.77 4.35 8.80
N THR A 111 -12.72 3.02 8.76
CA THR A 111 -12.17 2.26 7.63
C THR A 111 -12.91 2.59 6.33
N LYS A 112 -14.23 2.70 6.37
CA LYS A 112 -15.04 3.11 5.22
C LYS A 112 -14.69 4.52 4.74
N ALA A 113 -14.46 5.46 5.66
CA ALA A 113 -14.05 6.82 5.34
C ALA A 113 -12.63 6.84 4.72
N GLU A 114 -11.69 6.11 5.30
CA GLU A 114 -10.32 5.94 4.79
C GLU A 114 -10.33 5.37 3.36
N ASN A 115 -11.07 4.29 3.12
CA ASN A 115 -11.25 3.69 1.79
C ASN A 115 -11.83 4.71 0.79
N THR A 116 -12.79 5.52 1.21
CA THR A 116 -13.36 6.58 0.36
C THR A 116 -12.30 7.60 -0.05
N ASP A 117 -11.44 7.99 0.87
CA ASP A 117 -10.37 8.97 0.60
C ASP A 117 -9.25 8.37 -0.26
N VAL A 118 -8.91 7.10 -0.10
CA VAL A 118 -8.00 6.39 -1.01
C VAL A 118 -8.57 6.36 -2.43
N ILE A 119 -9.85 6.02 -2.61
CA ILE A 119 -10.50 6.01 -3.93
C ILE A 119 -10.49 7.40 -4.57
N LYS A 120 -10.75 8.46 -3.81
CA LYS A 120 -10.62 9.85 -4.32
C LYS A 120 -9.20 10.16 -4.77
N LYS A 121 -8.18 9.73 -4.02
CA LYS A 121 -6.77 9.91 -4.42
C LYS A 121 -6.44 9.12 -5.69
N LEU A 122 -6.98 7.91 -5.86
CA LEU A 122 -6.85 7.17 -7.11
C LEU A 122 -7.41 7.97 -8.29
N TYR A 123 -8.59 8.60 -8.17
CA TYR A 123 -9.07 9.50 -9.23
C TYR A 123 -8.09 10.64 -9.56
N GLN A 124 -7.42 11.21 -8.56
CA GLN A 124 -6.41 12.26 -8.78
C GLN A 124 -5.16 11.72 -9.48
N GLU A 125 -4.71 10.51 -9.13
CA GLU A 125 -3.60 9.85 -9.82
C GLU A 125 -3.94 9.51 -11.27
N LYS A 126 -5.20 9.15 -11.57
CA LYS A 126 -5.66 9.02 -12.96
C LYS A 126 -5.48 10.32 -13.75
N GLU A 127 -5.84 11.46 -13.20
CA GLU A 127 -5.62 12.74 -13.89
C GLU A 127 -4.13 13.05 -14.12
N LYS A 128 -3.25 12.66 -13.18
CA LYS A 128 -1.80 12.80 -13.35
C LYS A 128 -1.27 11.87 -14.42
N LEU A 129 -1.76 10.62 -14.46
CA LEU A 129 -1.43 9.64 -15.48
C LEU A 129 -1.82 10.15 -16.88
N GLU A 130 -2.98 10.79 -17.02
CA GLU A 130 -3.41 11.43 -18.27
C GLU A 130 -2.47 12.57 -18.72
N LYS A 131 -1.78 13.22 -17.79
CA LYS A 131 -0.86 14.34 -18.05
C LYS A 131 0.60 13.92 -18.20
N ALA A 132 0.95 12.68 -17.89
CA ALA A 132 2.33 12.19 -18.00
C ALA A 132 2.83 12.26 -19.44
N ASN A 133 4.04 12.80 -19.63
CA ASN A 133 4.62 13.10 -20.94
C ASN A 133 6.01 12.48 -21.18
N ASN A 134 6.53 11.75 -20.19
CA ASN A 134 7.78 11.01 -20.23
C ASN A 134 7.71 9.79 -19.31
N GLN A 135 8.68 8.89 -19.44
CA GLN A 135 8.71 7.62 -18.70
C GLN A 135 8.81 7.83 -17.18
N ASN A 136 9.62 8.78 -16.72
CA ASN A 136 9.80 9.02 -15.29
C ASN A 136 8.51 9.51 -14.61
N GLU A 137 7.77 10.40 -15.26
CA GLU A 137 6.46 10.86 -14.78
C GLU A 137 5.44 9.72 -14.75
N LEU A 138 5.43 8.87 -15.78
CA LEU A 138 4.56 7.70 -15.84
C LEU A 138 4.86 6.73 -14.68
N ASP A 139 6.13 6.35 -14.53
CA ASP A 139 6.56 5.39 -13.50
C ASP A 139 6.29 5.91 -12.08
N ALA A 140 6.50 7.21 -11.83
CA ALA A 140 6.20 7.82 -10.53
C ALA A 140 4.72 7.70 -10.17
N VAL A 141 3.81 7.96 -11.14
CA VAL A 141 2.37 7.82 -10.91
C VAL A 141 1.98 6.36 -10.69
N LEU A 142 2.58 5.42 -11.41
CA LEU A 142 2.30 3.98 -11.24
C LEU A 142 2.71 3.46 -9.85
N ILE A 143 3.84 3.93 -9.33
CA ILE A 143 4.28 3.60 -7.96
C ILE A 143 3.27 4.13 -6.93
N GLU A 144 2.79 5.36 -7.12
CA GLU A 144 1.84 5.98 -6.21
C GLU A 144 0.48 5.25 -6.23
N ILE A 145 0.00 4.86 -7.42
CA ILE A 145 -1.20 4.02 -7.58
C ILE A 145 -1.03 2.69 -6.83
N GLY A 146 0.10 1.99 -6.99
CA GLY A 146 0.35 0.73 -6.29
C GLY A 146 0.42 0.87 -4.76
N THR A 147 0.93 2.00 -4.28
CA THR A 147 0.97 2.32 -2.85
C THR A 147 -0.43 2.58 -2.29
N LEU A 148 -1.25 3.34 -3.03
CA LEU A 148 -2.65 3.60 -2.66
C LEU A 148 -3.49 2.32 -2.70
N ASP A 149 -3.27 1.46 -3.70
CA ASP A 149 -3.94 0.16 -3.82
C ASP A 149 -3.64 -0.73 -2.60
N SER A 150 -2.37 -0.81 -2.20
CA SER A 150 -1.96 -1.58 -1.01
C SER A 150 -2.49 -1.04 0.31
N ALA A 151 -2.85 0.25 0.36
CA ALA A 151 -3.42 0.89 1.54
C ALA A 151 -4.93 0.70 1.67
N LEU A 152 -5.59 0.21 0.62
CA LEU A 152 -7.02 0.01 0.58
C LEU A 152 -7.40 -1.30 1.31
N ASP A 153 -8.36 -1.22 2.22
CA ASP A 153 -8.87 -2.42 2.88
C ASP A 153 -9.97 -3.06 2.02
N HIS A 154 -9.57 -4.03 1.19
CA HIS A 154 -10.46 -4.71 0.25
C HIS A 154 -11.56 -5.54 0.92
N GLU A 155 -11.38 -5.98 2.17
CA GLU A 155 -12.39 -6.77 2.89
C GLU A 155 -13.56 -5.90 3.36
N TYR A 156 -13.29 -4.61 3.59
CA TYR A 156 -14.25 -3.65 4.15
C TYR A 156 -14.76 -2.61 3.14
N LEU A 157 -14.64 -2.89 1.84
CA LEU A 157 -15.25 -2.06 0.82
C LEU A 157 -16.77 -2.21 0.79
N THR A 158 -17.47 -1.10 0.65
CA THR A 158 -18.88 -1.14 0.25
C THR A 158 -19.04 -1.50 -1.22
N ASP A 159 -20.23 -1.94 -1.62
CA ASP A 159 -20.52 -2.24 -3.04
C ASP A 159 -20.26 -1.03 -3.95
N GLU A 160 -20.61 0.18 -3.48
CA GLU A 160 -20.36 1.42 -4.21
C GLU A 160 -18.86 1.69 -4.38
N GLN A 161 -18.09 1.57 -3.30
CA GLN A 161 -16.62 1.75 -3.33
C GLN A 161 -15.95 0.73 -4.25
N LYS A 162 -16.39 -0.53 -4.18
CA LYS A 162 -15.91 -1.60 -5.05
C LYS A 162 -16.20 -1.31 -6.52
N ASN A 163 -17.39 -0.82 -6.84
CA ASN A 163 -17.73 -0.44 -8.21
C ASN A 163 -16.83 0.69 -8.74
N HIS A 164 -16.55 1.71 -7.92
CA HIS A 164 -15.64 2.79 -8.30
C HIS A 164 -14.21 2.29 -8.52
N TYR A 165 -13.72 1.43 -7.62
CA TYR A 165 -12.40 0.82 -7.72
C TYR A 165 -12.26 -0.07 -8.97
N ASP A 166 -13.23 -0.96 -9.22
CA ASP A 166 -13.23 -1.84 -10.39
C ASP A 166 -13.29 -1.06 -11.70
N MET A 167 -14.03 0.06 -11.72
CA MET A 167 -14.07 0.97 -12.86
C MET A 167 -12.70 1.62 -13.09
N LEU A 168 -12.09 2.18 -12.03
CA LEU A 168 -10.76 2.80 -12.10
C LEU A 168 -9.69 1.84 -12.61
N ASN A 169 -9.68 0.58 -12.14
CA ASN A 169 -8.71 -0.42 -12.59
C ASN A 169 -8.81 -0.74 -14.08
N ARG A 170 -10.02 -0.79 -14.64
CA ARG A 170 -10.21 -0.97 -16.09
C ARG A 170 -9.69 0.24 -16.86
N GLU A 171 -10.07 1.44 -16.42
CA GLU A 171 -9.65 2.69 -17.05
C GLU A 171 -8.13 2.88 -17.01
N TYR A 172 -7.47 2.50 -15.91
CA TYR A 172 -6.01 2.54 -15.81
C TYR A 172 -5.34 1.66 -16.85
N THR A 173 -5.81 0.42 -17.04
CA THR A 173 -5.20 -0.51 -18.00
C THR A 173 -5.18 0.08 -19.42
N GLU A 174 -6.30 0.68 -19.83
CA GLU A 174 -6.43 1.33 -21.13
C GLU A 174 -5.56 2.59 -21.23
N LEU A 175 -5.59 3.43 -20.20
CA LEU A 175 -4.86 4.69 -20.17
C LEU A 175 -3.34 4.50 -20.15
N ILE A 176 -2.84 3.54 -19.38
CA ILE A 176 -1.42 3.16 -19.31
C ILE A 176 -0.92 2.74 -20.69
N SER A 177 -1.66 1.86 -21.38
CA SER A 177 -1.30 1.37 -22.71
C SER A 177 -1.25 2.50 -23.73
N LYS A 178 -2.24 3.40 -23.69
CA LYS A 178 -2.28 4.60 -24.53
C LYS A 178 -1.09 5.51 -24.27
N LYS A 179 -0.76 5.76 -22.99
CA LYS A 179 0.32 6.66 -22.60
C LYS A 179 1.71 6.13 -22.95
N MET A 180 1.94 4.83 -22.75
CA MET A 180 3.17 4.19 -23.22
C MET A 180 3.36 4.37 -24.73
N GLY A 181 2.31 4.15 -25.52
CA GLY A 181 2.37 4.36 -26.98
C GLY A 181 2.63 5.82 -27.38
N GLU A 182 2.03 6.79 -26.69
CA GLU A 182 2.28 8.23 -26.91
C GLU A 182 3.73 8.60 -26.61
N ILE A 183 4.27 8.14 -25.48
CA ILE A 183 5.64 8.39 -25.04
C ILE A 183 6.64 7.73 -25.99
N GLU A 184 6.43 6.46 -26.35
CA GLU A 184 7.30 5.74 -27.29
C GLU A 184 7.34 6.43 -28.65
N LYS A 185 6.19 6.83 -29.19
CA LYS A 185 6.14 7.60 -30.44
C LYS A 185 6.92 8.91 -30.36
N LYS A 186 6.78 9.64 -29.26
CA LYS A 186 7.50 10.91 -29.03
C LYS A 186 9.01 10.67 -28.94
N ASN A 187 9.45 9.64 -28.23
CA ASN A 187 10.85 9.25 -28.13
C ASN A 187 11.42 8.85 -29.49
N ASN A 188 10.69 8.04 -30.26
CA ASN A 188 11.09 7.63 -31.61
C ASN A 188 11.22 8.84 -32.56
N ILE A 189 10.32 9.82 -32.47
CA ILE A 189 10.42 11.06 -33.25
C ILE A 189 11.68 11.85 -32.85
N ALA A 190 11.94 12.02 -31.55
CA ALA A 190 13.12 12.74 -31.08
C ALA A 190 14.42 12.04 -31.52
N TYR A 191 14.50 10.72 -31.33
CA TYR A 191 15.60 9.88 -31.78
C TYR A 191 15.87 10.03 -33.28
N ASN A 192 14.83 10.02 -34.11
CA ASN A 192 14.95 10.16 -35.56
C ASN A 192 15.40 11.56 -35.98
N LYS A 193 14.95 12.62 -35.30
CA LYS A 193 15.44 13.99 -35.55
C LYS A 193 16.93 14.10 -35.24
N ASP A 194 17.35 13.59 -34.07
CA ASP A 194 18.76 13.59 -33.67
C ASP A 194 19.62 12.78 -34.64
N ALA A 195 19.09 11.64 -35.14
CA ALA A 195 19.76 10.82 -36.15
C ALA A 195 19.97 11.59 -37.46
N VAL A 196 18.92 12.23 -37.99
CA VAL A 196 19.01 13.03 -39.23
C VAL A 196 20.00 14.19 -39.08
N ASP A 197 19.98 14.91 -37.95
CA ASP A 197 20.93 15.98 -37.67
C ASP A 197 22.38 15.46 -37.60
N SER A 198 22.56 14.26 -37.05
CA SER A 198 23.84 13.57 -36.99
C SER A 198 24.35 13.15 -38.37
N PHE A 199 23.49 12.58 -39.21
CA PHE A 199 23.82 12.22 -40.59
C PHE A 199 24.18 13.46 -41.42
N ASN A 200 23.46 14.57 -41.20
CA ASN A 200 23.73 15.84 -41.84
C ASN A 200 25.11 16.39 -41.45
N LYS A 201 25.49 16.26 -40.16
CA LYS A 201 26.84 16.60 -39.68
C LYS A 201 27.90 15.71 -40.34
N ALA A 202 27.66 14.41 -40.46
CA ALA A 202 28.55 13.47 -41.13
C ALA A 202 28.81 13.89 -42.59
N PHE A 203 27.73 14.16 -43.32
CA PHE A 203 27.76 14.57 -44.71
C PHE A 203 28.57 15.86 -44.92
N HIS A 204 28.24 16.92 -44.16
CA HIS A 204 28.91 18.21 -44.30
C HIS A 204 30.37 18.15 -43.87
N SER A 205 30.68 17.42 -42.78
CA SER A 205 32.05 17.26 -42.30
C SER A 205 32.90 16.52 -43.32
N PHE A 206 32.39 15.43 -43.90
CA PHE A 206 33.10 14.67 -44.92
C PHE A 206 33.31 15.50 -46.20
N LYS A 207 32.25 16.17 -46.68
CA LYS A 207 32.27 16.98 -47.90
C LYS A 207 33.22 18.18 -47.81
N ALA A 208 33.38 18.76 -46.62
CA ALA A 208 34.28 19.90 -46.41
C ALA A 208 35.77 19.54 -46.57
N ASP A 209 36.15 18.28 -46.29
CA ASP A 209 37.55 17.83 -46.37
C ASP A 209 37.62 16.34 -46.74
N GLU A 210 37.25 16.00 -47.97
CA GLU A 210 37.23 14.62 -48.45
C GLU A 210 38.62 13.95 -48.36
N GLY A 211 39.70 14.74 -48.47
CA GLY A 211 41.07 14.24 -48.38
C GLY A 211 41.43 13.71 -46.99
N LYS A 212 41.06 14.44 -45.94
CA LYS A 212 41.30 14.04 -44.54
C LYS A 212 40.68 12.69 -44.20
N TYR A 213 39.45 12.44 -44.66
CA TYR A 213 38.71 11.22 -44.33
C TYR A 213 39.07 10.02 -45.22
N LYS A 214 40.05 10.14 -46.11
CA LYS A 214 40.72 8.96 -46.70
C LYS A 214 41.59 8.23 -45.67
N ASN A 215 41.98 8.91 -44.59
CA ASN A 215 42.60 8.24 -43.44
C ASN A 215 41.52 7.45 -42.66
N GLN A 216 41.70 6.14 -42.55
CA GLN A 216 40.72 5.24 -41.92
C GLN A 216 40.39 5.59 -40.47
N SER A 217 41.36 6.08 -39.68
CA SER A 217 41.11 6.47 -38.29
C SER A 217 40.25 7.74 -38.20
N GLN A 218 40.48 8.71 -39.08
CA GLN A 218 39.65 9.92 -39.15
C GLN A 218 38.25 9.59 -39.66
N LEU A 219 38.14 8.71 -40.65
CA LEU A 219 36.86 8.21 -41.15
C LEU A 219 36.08 7.51 -40.05
N PHE A 220 36.72 6.57 -39.34
CA PHE A 220 36.11 5.84 -38.23
C PHE A 220 35.55 6.77 -37.17
N ASN A 221 36.35 7.76 -36.71
CA ASN A 221 35.90 8.71 -35.69
C ASN A 221 34.69 9.52 -36.14
N LEU A 222 34.64 9.91 -37.42
CA LEU A 222 33.48 10.60 -37.96
C LEU A 222 32.25 9.69 -37.97
N VAL A 223 32.34 8.54 -38.63
CA VAL A 223 31.16 7.69 -38.90
C VAL A 223 30.66 6.96 -37.65
N SER A 224 31.55 6.58 -36.72
CA SER A 224 31.17 5.92 -35.46
C SER A 224 30.35 6.83 -34.54
N THR A 225 30.69 8.12 -34.47
CA THR A 225 29.99 9.08 -33.61
C THR A 225 28.77 9.71 -34.27
N THR A 226 28.66 9.59 -35.61
CA THR A 226 27.59 10.21 -36.38
C THR A 226 26.69 9.21 -37.10
N LEU A 227 27.19 8.60 -38.17
CA LEU A 227 26.43 7.78 -39.12
C LEU A 227 26.00 6.42 -38.51
N PHE A 228 26.92 5.73 -37.86
CA PHE A 228 26.70 4.40 -37.27
C PHE A 228 26.35 4.45 -35.77
N ALA A 229 26.26 5.65 -35.20
CA ALA A 229 25.85 5.85 -33.81
C ALA A 229 24.36 5.55 -33.58
N TYR A 230 23.56 5.31 -34.62
CA TYR A 230 22.12 5.11 -34.52
C TYR A 230 21.74 3.74 -35.10
N ASP A 231 20.88 3.02 -34.38
CA ASP A 231 20.27 1.77 -34.81
C ASP A 231 19.28 1.95 -35.96
N ALA A 232 19.59 1.34 -37.12
CA ALA A 232 18.76 1.38 -38.31
C ALA A 232 17.37 0.77 -38.11
N GLY A 233 17.23 -0.20 -37.19
CA GLY A 233 15.93 -0.81 -36.88
C GLY A 233 14.92 0.14 -36.23
N LYS A 234 15.38 1.23 -35.61
CA LYS A 234 14.55 2.27 -34.97
C LYS A 234 14.32 3.49 -35.86
N LEU A 235 14.93 3.54 -37.05
CA LEU A 235 14.80 4.67 -37.95
C LEU A 235 13.50 4.57 -38.74
N PHE A 236 12.82 5.71 -38.88
CA PHE A 236 11.73 5.86 -39.82
C PHE A 236 12.24 5.78 -41.26
N ASN A 237 11.36 5.45 -42.19
CA ASN A 237 11.70 5.31 -43.61
C ASN A 237 12.33 6.59 -44.17
N GLU A 238 11.81 7.75 -43.79
CA GLU A 238 12.33 9.06 -44.20
C GLU A 238 13.76 9.27 -43.71
N SER A 239 14.04 8.92 -42.45
CA SER A 239 15.39 8.98 -41.88
C SER A 239 16.35 8.00 -42.56
N LEU A 240 15.87 6.80 -42.88
CA LEU A 240 16.64 5.77 -43.59
C LEU A 240 17.00 6.20 -45.02
N ILE A 241 16.09 6.86 -45.73
CA ILE A 241 16.37 7.42 -47.07
C ILE A 241 17.54 8.40 -47.00
N TYR A 242 17.53 9.30 -46.01
CA TYR A 242 18.61 10.27 -45.84
C TYR A 242 19.92 9.62 -45.38
N TYR A 243 19.86 8.67 -44.45
CA TYR A 243 21.00 7.84 -44.04
C TYR A 243 21.67 7.19 -45.26
N ASN A 244 20.88 6.53 -46.13
CA ASN A 244 21.37 5.84 -47.31
C ASN A 244 21.99 6.80 -48.33
N HIS A 245 21.43 8.01 -48.46
CA HIS A 245 22.02 9.06 -49.29
C HIS A 245 23.41 9.46 -48.79
N VAL A 246 23.55 9.74 -47.48
CA VAL A 246 24.83 10.13 -46.87
C VAL A 246 25.84 8.99 -46.96
N TYR A 247 25.44 7.77 -46.61
CA TYR A 247 26.30 6.59 -46.71
C TYR A 247 26.81 6.39 -48.14
N SER A 248 25.92 6.42 -49.13
CA SER A 248 26.27 6.22 -50.54
C SER A 248 27.21 7.32 -51.06
N TYR A 249 26.99 8.57 -50.64
CA TYR A 249 27.88 9.68 -50.98
C TYR A 249 29.31 9.41 -50.48
N ILE A 250 29.46 9.13 -49.18
CA ILE A 250 30.77 8.85 -48.58
C ILE A 250 31.42 7.63 -49.26
N PHE A 251 30.67 6.54 -49.40
CA PHE A 251 31.13 5.30 -50.03
C PHE A 251 31.65 5.51 -51.46
N SER A 252 30.98 6.36 -52.25
CA SER A 252 31.37 6.66 -53.63
C SER A 252 32.69 7.44 -53.77
N LYS A 253 33.12 8.14 -52.70
CA LYS A 253 34.32 8.99 -52.69
C LYS A 253 35.57 8.30 -52.14
N LEU A 254 35.40 7.13 -51.54
CA LEU A 254 36.48 6.31 -51.00
C LEU A 254 37.09 5.39 -52.06
N ASP A 255 38.33 4.98 -51.84
CA ASP A 255 38.97 3.89 -52.56
C ASP A 255 38.45 2.53 -52.06
N ASP A 256 38.90 1.43 -52.67
CA ASP A 256 38.36 0.10 -52.36
C ASP A 256 38.69 -0.35 -50.93
N ASP A 257 39.86 0.02 -50.41
CA ASP A 257 40.25 -0.22 -49.02
C ASP A 257 39.38 0.61 -48.05
N GLY A 258 39.11 1.88 -48.38
CA GLY A 258 38.23 2.75 -47.60
C GLY A 258 36.77 2.27 -47.60
N LYS A 259 36.25 1.77 -48.73
CA LYS A 259 34.91 1.17 -48.83
C LYS A 259 34.77 -0.08 -47.96
N LEU A 260 35.80 -0.94 -47.97
CA LEU A 260 35.84 -2.13 -47.11
C LEU A 260 35.87 -1.71 -45.63
N ALA A 261 36.70 -0.73 -45.27
CA ALA A 261 36.77 -0.20 -43.91
C ALA A 261 35.42 0.39 -43.46
N LEU A 262 34.78 1.22 -44.29
CA LEU A 262 33.47 1.81 -43.97
C LEU A 262 32.39 0.74 -43.73
N THR A 263 32.43 -0.35 -44.50
CA THR A 263 31.51 -1.48 -44.34
C THR A 263 31.77 -2.26 -43.06
N ARG A 264 33.03 -2.42 -42.64
CA ARG A 264 33.36 -3.02 -41.34
C ARG A 264 32.89 -2.16 -40.18
N PHE A 265 33.11 -0.85 -40.30
CA PHE A 265 32.68 0.11 -39.27
C PHE A 265 31.18 0.08 -39.03
N SER A 266 30.34 -0.13 -40.06
CA SER A 266 28.88 -0.22 -39.88
C SER A 266 28.45 -1.45 -39.06
N ILE A 267 29.28 -2.49 -38.99
CA ILE A 267 29.05 -3.70 -38.20
C ILE A 267 29.62 -3.54 -36.78
N GLU A 268 30.79 -2.92 -36.66
CA GLU A 268 31.57 -2.85 -35.42
C GLU A 268 31.17 -1.68 -34.48
N CYS A 269 30.51 -0.63 -34.99
CA CYS A 269 30.18 0.53 -34.17
C CYS A 269 29.06 0.23 -33.15
N GLU A 270 29.28 0.70 -31.91
CA GLU A 270 28.25 0.72 -30.88
C GLU A 270 27.18 1.76 -31.21
N ARG A 271 25.92 1.40 -30.94
CA ARG A 271 24.75 2.22 -31.22
C ARG A 271 24.29 2.90 -29.93
N LYS A 272 23.85 4.15 -30.03
CA LYS A 272 23.18 4.85 -28.94
C LYS A 272 21.89 4.11 -28.59
N LEU A 273 21.71 3.83 -27.30
CA LEU A 273 20.43 3.37 -26.77
C LEU A 273 19.47 4.56 -26.81
N GLY A 274 18.60 4.58 -27.82
CA GLY A 274 17.43 5.45 -27.88
C GLY A 274 16.31 4.94 -26.99
#